data_AF-A0A9X2MDK3-F1
#
_entry.id   AF-A0A9X2MDK3-F1
#
_cell.length_a   1.000
_cell.length_b   1.000
_cell.length_c   1.000
_cell.angle_alpha   90.00
_cell.angle_beta   90.00
_cell.angle_gamma   90.00
#
_symmetry.space_group_name_H-M   'P 1'
#
loop_
_entity.id
_entity.type
_entity.pdbx_description
1 polymer ?
#
loop_
_entity_poly.entity_id
_entity_poly.type
_entity_poly.pdbx_seq_one_letter_code
_entity_poly.pdbx_strand_id
1 'polypeptide(L)'
;MNNLHLSDDELVENFESASPWFVGLYMETFLNNLSFLSNRQAKNEFTYDIHRYDPILIDENILDIYNRVESLLKIIKGNRVLDALKMVVDYDTDTIYDIYAREEAIYLLTLIKNGKITLPVSN
;
A
#
# COMPACT_ATOMS: atom_id res chain seq x y z
N MET A 1 18.89 1.19 -16.58
CA MET A 1 17.61 1.49 -15.89
C MET A 1 16.92 0.16 -15.77
N ASN A 2 16.84 -0.39 -14.55
CA ASN A 2 16.29 -1.73 -14.34
C ASN A 2 14.78 -1.59 -14.25
N ASN A 3 14.07 -2.31 -15.12
CA ASN A 3 12.64 -2.52 -15.02
C ASN A 3 12.34 -3.11 -13.63
N LEU A 4 11.88 -2.29 -12.69
CA LEU A 4 11.33 -2.75 -11.42
C LEU A 4 9.93 -3.27 -11.74
N HIS A 5 9.86 -4.43 -12.38
CA HIS A 5 8.65 -5.25 -12.33
C HIS A 5 8.88 -6.27 -11.22
N LEU A 6 8.11 -6.14 -10.14
CA LEU A 6 8.14 -7.12 -9.04
C LEU A 6 7.65 -8.45 -9.59
N SER A 7 8.42 -9.52 -9.35
CA SER A 7 7.96 -10.89 -9.60
C SER A 7 6.77 -11.25 -8.71
N ASP A 8 6.09 -12.36 -9.00
CA ASP A 8 4.96 -12.81 -8.19
C ASP A 8 5.37 -13.18 -6.76
N ASP A 9 6.53 -13.83 -6.59
CA ASP A 9 7.07 -14.16 -5.27
C ASP A 9 7.35 -12.89 -4.46
N GLU A 10 8.02 -11.91 -5.08
CA GLU A 10 8.29 -10.64 -4.38
C GLU A 10 6.99 -9.85 -4.13
N LEU A 11 5.97 -9.94 -4.99
CA LEU A 11 4.67 -9.34 -4.72
C LEU A 11 4.06 -9.95 -3.46
N VAL A 12 4.03 -11.29 -3.35
CA VAL A 12 3.47 -11.99 -2.18
C VAL A 12 4.22 -11.58 -0.91
N GLU A 13 5.56 -11.61 -0.93
CA GLU A 13 6.37 -11.21 0.22
C GLU A 13 6.08 -9.77 0.68
N ASN A 14 6.01 -8.82 -0.27
CA ASN A 14 5.73 -7.43 0.06
C ASN A 14 4.28 -7.22 0.47
N PHE A 15 3.33 -8.00 -0.07
CA PHE A 15 1.93 -7.94 0.31
C PHE A 15 1.72 -8.42 1.75
N GLU A 16 2.33 -9.54 2.12
CA GLU A 16 2.28 -10.07 3.50
C GLU A 16 2.96 -9.14 4.50
N SER A 17 4.14 -8.62 4.13
CA SER A 17 4.92 -7.66 4.93
C SER A 17 4.19 -6.32 5.12
N ALA A 18 3.47 -5.85 4.11
CA ALA A 18 2.55 -4.71 4.26
C ALA A 18 1.32 -5.07 5.11
N SER A 19 0.89 -6.33 5.05
CA SER A 19 -0.41 -6.87 5.43
C SER A 19 -1.59 -6.38 4.59
N PRO A 20 -2.58 -7.25 4.36
CA PRO A 20 -3.70 -6.96 3.46
C PRO A 20 -4.50 -5.72 3.84
N TRP A 21 -4.84 -5.54 5.12
CA TRP A 21 -5.57 -4.36 5.56
C TRP A 21 -4.82 -3.06 5.28
N PHE A 22 -3.50 -3.03 5.50
CA PHE A 22 -2.70 -1.84 5.26
C PHE A 22 -2.61 -1.52 3.77
N VAL A 23 -2.47 -2.55 2.93
CA VAL A 23 -2.51 -2.39 1.46
C VAL A 23 -3.84 -1.77 1.05
N GLY A 24 -4.97 -2.31 1.51
CA GLY A 24 -6.29 -1.77 1.12
C GLY A 24 -6.55 -0.35 1.63
N LEU A 25 -6.25 -0.07 2.89
CA LEU A 25 -6.54 1.22 3.52
C LEU A 25 -5.60 2.36 3.09
N TYR A 26 -4.33 2.07 2.76
CA TYR A 26 -3.33 3.12 2.52
C TYR A 26 -2.89 3.27 1.06
N MET A 27 -3.26 2.34 0.15
CA MET A 27 -2.82 2.41 -1.26
C MET A 27 -3.13 3.76 -1.92
N GLU A 28 -4.36 4.27 -1.77
CA GLU A 28 -4.75 5.55 -2.40
C GLU A 28 -3.89 6.71 -1.86
N THR A 29 -3.70 6.80 -0.54
CA THR A 29 -2.85 7.81 0.09
C THR A 29 -1.43 7.78 -0.47
N PHE A 30 -0.86 6.58 -0.65
CA PHE A 30 0.49 6.45 -1.20
C PHE A 30 0.57 6.83 -2.67
N LEU A 31 -0.44 6.45 -3.48
CA LEU A 31 -0.51 6.86 -4.89
C LEU A 31 -0.57 8.38 -5.01
N ASN A 32 -1.37 9.05 -4.18
CA ASN A 32 -1.55 10.50 -4.17
C ASN A 32 -0.30 11.26 -3.68
N ASN A 33 0.57 10.60 -2.90
CA ASN A 33 1.76 11.22 -2.28
C ASN A 33 3.09 10.62 -2.74
N LEU A 34 3.12 9.87 -3.85
CA LEU A 34 4.28 9.07 -4.25
C LEU A 34 5.56 9.89 -4.47
N SER A 35 5.42 11.11 -5.02
CA SER A 35 6.55 12.03 -5.23
C SER A 35 7.17 12.47 -3.90
N PHE A 36 6.34 12.78 -2.90
CA PHE A 36 6.76 13.11 -1.55
C PHE A 36 7.43 11.92 -0.86
N LEU A 37 6.79 10.74 -0.92
CA LEU A 37 7.28 9.48 -0.31
C LEU A 37 8.56 8.94 -0.96
N SER A 38 8.99 9.49 -2.10
CA SER A 38 10.27 9.16 -2.72
C SER A 38 11.46 9.79 -2.00
N ASN A 39 11.24 10.85 -1.21
CA ASN A 39 12.26 11.43 -0.34
C ASN A 39 12.33 10.67 1.00
N ARG A 40 13.54 10.29 1.43
CA ARG A 40 13.75 9.50 2.66
C ARG A 40 13.26 10.22 3.92
N GLN A 41 13.56 11.51 4.05
CA GLN A 41 13.14 12.29 5.22
C GLN A 41 11.60 12.42 5.25
N ALA A 42 11.00 12.80 4.12
CA ALA A 42 9.56 12.92 3.95
C ALA A 42 8.81 11.61 4.27
N LYS A 43 9.34 10.47 3.80
CA LYS A 43 8.79 9.15 4.12
C LYS A 43 8.88 8.82 5.61
N ASN A 44 10.00 9.16 6.26
CA ASN A 44 10.15 8.95 7.70
C ASN A 44 9.17 9.83 8.48
N GLU A 45 9.02 11.10 8.11
CA GLU A 45 8.04 12.02 8.69
C GLU A 45 6.62 11.49 8.53
N PHE A 46 6.23 11.08 7.32
CA PHE A 46 4.94 10.42 7.06
C PHE A 46 4.72 9.19 7.93
N THR A 47 5.73 8.32 8.04
CA THR A 47 5.66 7.09 8.84
C THR A 47 5.45 7.41 10.32
N TYR A 48 6.16 8.41 10.84
CA TYR A 48 5.97 8.89 12.21
C TYR A 48 4.60 9.53 12.42
N ASP A 49 4.08 10.27 11.45
CA ASP A 49 2.78 10.92 11.55
C ASP A 49 1.64 9.90 11.57
N ILE A 50 1.65 8.91 10.67
CA ILE A 50 0.61 7.86 10.69
C ILE A 50 0.72 7.01 11.95
N HIS A 51 1.93 6.70 12.45
CA HIS A 51 2.09 6.01 13.73
C HIS A 51 1.51 6.83 14.88
N ARG A 52 1.75 8.13 14.91
CA ARG A 52 1.35 8.97 16.04
C ARG A 52 -0.13 9.30 16.08
N TYR A 53 -0.77 9.42 14.92
CA TYR A 53 -2.12 10.00 14.82
C TYR A 53 -3.18 9.04 14.31
N ASP A 54 -2.80 7.94 13.66
CA ASP A 54 -3.77 6.94 13.20
C ASP A 54 -4.14 5.99 14.35
N PRO A 55 -5.42 5.91 14.77
CA PRO A 55 -5.84 5.03 15.85
C PRO A 55 -5.57 3.54 15.61
N ILE A 56 -5.45 3.12 14.34
CA ILE A 56 -5.13 1.73 13.99
C ILE A 56 -3.66 1.43 14.28
N LEU A 57 -2.79 2.43 14.08
CA LEU A 57 -1.34 2.25 14.11
C LEU A 57 -0.70 2.66 15.44
N ILE A 58 -1.37 3.47 16.27
CA ILE A 58 -0.76 4.10 17.44
C ILE A 58 -0.15 3.14 18.46
N ASP A 59 -0.72 1.94 18.58
CA ASP A 59 -0.26 0.89 19.49
C ASP A 59 0.68 -0.12 18.79
N GLU A 60 0.88 -0.02 17.46
CA GLU A 60 1.83 -0.87 16.74
C GLU A 60 3.29 -0.45 16.97
N ASN A 61 4.20 -1.39 16.76
CA ASN A 61 5.63 -1.11 16.78
C ASN A 61 5.99 -0.24 15.57
N ILE A 62 6.66 0.90 15.81
CA ILE A 62 7.08 1.80 14.74
C ILE A 62 7.92 1.11 13.65
N LEU A 63 8.73 0.10 14.01
CA LEU A 63 9.53 -0.66 13.05
C LEU A 63 8.64 -1.49 12.11
N ASP A 64 7.54 -2.04 12.62
CA ASP A 64 6.59 -2.80 11.79
C ASP A 64 5.92 -1.85 10.79
N ILE A 65 5.53 -0.65 11.22
CA ILE A 65 4.97 0.37 10.33
C ILE A 65 5.98 0.79 9.25
N TYR A 66 7.26 0.97 9.60
CA TYR A 66 8.31 1.20 8.60
C TYR A 66 8.36 0.06 7.56
N ASN A 67 8.30 -1.20 8.00
CA ASN A 67 8.30 -2.34 7.10
C ASN A 67 7.06 -2.33 6.19
N ARG A 68 5.88 -1.99 6.72
CA ARG A 68 4.64 -1.88 5.95
C ARG A 68 4.74 -0.80 4.88
N VAL A 69 5.21 0.39 5.25
CA VAL A 69 5.40 1.54 4.35
C VAL A 69 6.36 1.20 3.22
N GLU A 70 7.52 0.59 3.52
CA GLU A 70 8.49 0.19 2.49
C GLU A 70 7.92 -0.87 1.55
N SER A 71 7.20 -1.84 2.09
CA SER A 71 6.64 -2.95 1.30
C SER A 71 5.56 -2.45 0.34
N LEU A 72 4.67 -1.57 0.82
CA LEU A 72 3.66 -0.92 -0.04
C LEU A 72 4.31 -0.05 -1.12
N LEU A 73 5.36 0.71 -0.80
CA LEU A 73 6.10 1.48 -1.80
C LEU A 73 6.77 0.60 -2.84
N LYS A 74 7.29 -0.57 -2.47
CA LYS A 74 7.85 -1.55 -3.42
C LYS A 74 6.75 -2.06 -4.35
N ILE A 75 5.57 -2.43 -3.85
CA ILE A 75 4.42 -2.85 -4.68
C ILE A 75 4.08 -1.78 -5.72
N ILE A 76 3.99 -0.52 -5.29
CA ILE A 76 3.66 0.61 -6.16
C ILE A 76 4.74 0.81 -7.23
N LYS A 77 6.02 0.88 -6.81
CA LYS A 77 7.15 1.07 -7.73
C LYS A 77 7.41 -0.12 -8.64
N GLY A 78 6.99 -1.31 -8.20
CA GLY A 78 7.07 -2.57 -8.94
C GLY A 78 5.98 -2.77 -9.99
N ASN A 79 5.09 -1.78 -10.17
CA ASN A 79 3.94 -1.85 -11.06
C ASN A 79 2.99 -3.02 -10.77
N ARG A 80 2.77 -3.32 -9.48
CA ARG A 80 1.89 -4.42 -9.02
C ARG A 80 0.67 -3.95 -8.23
N VAL A 81 0.30 -2.67 -8.35
CA VAL A 81 -0.85 -2.08 -7.61
C VAL A 81 -2.15 -2.83 -7.88
N LEU A 82 -2.47 -3.11 -9.15
CA LEU A 82 -3.71 -3.80 -9.50
C LEU A 82 -3.76 -5.23 -8.93
N ASP A 83 -2.63 -5.92 -8.90
CA ASP A 83 -2.56 -7.28 -8.40
C ASP A 83 -2.67 -7.31 -6.88
N ALA A 84 -1.96 -6.42 -6.19
CA ALA A 84 -2.06 -6.27 -4.74
C ALA A 84 -3.49 -5.92 -4.30
N LEU A 85 -4.18 -5.01 -5.00
CA LEU A 85 -5.58 -4.68 -4.67
C LEU A 85 -6.53 -5.86 -4.88
N LYS A 86 -6.33 -6.67 -5.93
CA LYS A 86 -7.11 -7.91 -6.11
C LYS A 86 -6.82 -8.91 -4.99
N MET A 87 -5.56 -9.03 -4.56
CA MET A 87 -5.21 -9.87 -3.41
C MET A 87 -5.90 -9.40 -2.14
N VAL A 88 -6.07 -8.10 -1.90
CA VAL A 88 -6.89 -7.59 -0.76
C VAL A 88 -8.34 -8.04 -0.91
N VAL A 89 -8.92 -7.95 -2.12
CA VAL A 89 -10.31 -8.36 -2.36
C VAL A 89 -10.52 -9.84 -2.07
N ASP A 90 -9.58 -10.68 -2.50
CA ASP A 90 -9.62 -12.13 -2.35
C ASP A 90 -9.14 -12.61 -0.97
N TYR A 91 -8.61 -11.72 -0.13
CA TYR A 91 -8.10 -12.08 1.19
C TYR A 91 -9.24 -12.45 2.14
N ASP A 92 -9.25 -13.70 2.60
CA ASP A 92 -10.31 -14.26 3.45
C ASP A 92 -10.01 -14.05 4.93
N THR A 93 -10.89 -13.33 5.61
CA THR A 93 -10.70 -12.85 7.00
C THR A 93 -11.98 -12.17 7.50
N ASP A 94 -12.21 -12.29 8.80
CA ASP A 94 -13.34 -11.70 9.50
C ASP A 94 -12.93 -10.51 10.39
N THR A 95 -11.70 -10.02 10.28
CA THR A 95 -11.31 -8.82 11.04
C THR A 95 -11.95 -7.57 10.45
N ILE A 96 -12.35 -6.65 11.32
CA ILE A 96 -13.03 -5.42 10.90
C ILE A 96 -12.15 -4.57 9.97
N TYR A 97 -10.83 -4.55 10.18
CA TYR A 97 -9.90 -3.78 9.36
C TYR A 97 -9.75 -4.35 7.96
N ASP A 98 -9.71 -5.68 7.83
CA ASP A 98 -9.64 -6.31 6.53
C ASP A 98 -10.96 -6.15 5.74
N ILE A 99 -12.11 -6.14 6.41
CA ILE A 99 -13.41 -5.84 5.78
C ILE A 99 -13.39 -4.44 5.17
N TYR A 100 -12.97 -3.42 5.94
CA TYR A 100 -12.84 -2.06 5.42
C TYR A 100 -11.81 -1.97 4.29
N ALA A 101 -10.67 -2.65 4.43
CA ALA A 101 -9.65 -2.68 3.39
C ALA A 101 -10.15 -3.29 2.08
N ARG A 102 -11.00 -4.32 2.15
CA ARG A 102 -11.67 -4.90 0.98
C ARG A 102 -12.59 -3.89 0.30
N GLU A 103 -13.40 -3.16 1.05
CA GLU A 103 -14.29 -2.12 0.51
C GLU A 103 -13.48 -1.00 -0.18
N GLU A 104 -12.43 -0.52 0.47
CA GLU A 104 -11.51 0.48 -0.09
C GLU A 104 -10.80 -0.04 -1.35
N ALA A 105 -10.36 -1.30 -1.37
CA ALA A 105 -9.73 -1.89 -2.54
C ALA A 105 -10.69 -1.98 -3.74
N ILE A 106 -11.95 -2.36 -3.52
CA ILE A 106 -12.99 -2.40 -4.57
C ILE A 106 -13.27 -0.99 -5.10
N TYR A 107 -13.35 -0.01 -4.21
CA TYR A 107 -13.55 1.39 -4.58
C TYR A 107 -12.38 1.93 -5.41
N LEU A 108 -11.15 1.73 -4.94
CA LEU A 108 -9.94 2.18 -5.61
C LEU A 108 -9.75 1.52 -6.99
N LEU A 109 -10.01 0.20 -7.10
CA LEU A 109 -10.02 -0.50 -8.40
C LEU A 109 -11.01 0.13 -9.38
N THR A 110 -12.18 0.57 -8.89
CA THR A 110 -13.18 1.27 -9.70
C THR A 110 -12.70 2.66 -10.15
N LEU A 111 -12.03 3.41 -9.27
CA LEU A 111 -11.44 4.71 -9.61
C LEU A 111 -10.35 4.58 -10.68
N ILE A 112 -9.47 3.58 -10.55
CA ILE A 112 -8.40 3.31 -11.52
C ILE A 112 -9.00 2.89 -12.87
N LYS A 113 -9.97 1.97 -12.87
CA LYS A 113 -10.65 1.51 -14.09
C LYS A 113 -11.33 2.66 -14.85
N ASN A 114 -11.87 3.63 -14.12
CA ASN A 114 -12.54 4.80 -14.69
C ASN A 114 -11.57 5.95 -15.02
N GLY A 115 -10.25 5.77 -14.84
CA GLY A 115 -9.23 6.78 -15.12
C GLY A 115 -9.25 7.97 -14.17
N LYS A 116 -9.90 7.87 -13.00
CA LYS A 116 -9.91 8.92 -11.97
C LYS A 116 -8.62 8.94 -11.15
N ILE A 117 -7.97 7.78 -11.02
CA ILE A 117 -6.63 7.63 -10.43
C ILE A 117 -5.71 7.05 -11.49
N THR A 118 -4.58 7.71 -11.71
CA THR A 118 -3.55 7.28 -12.64
C THR A 118 -2.46 6.53 -11.87
N LEU A 119 -2.16 5.31 -12.29
CA LEU A 119 -1.05 4.56 -11.73
C LEU A 119 0.29 5.12 -12.21
N PRO A 120 1.33 5.12 -11.36
CA PRO A 120 2.67 5.53 -11.78
C PRO A 120 3.18 4.59 -12.88
N VAL A 121 3.71 5.17 -13.95
CA VAL A 121 4.36 4.42 -15.04
C VAL A 121 5.79 4.07 -14.61
N SER A 122 6.16 2.79 -14.78
CA SER A 122 7.56 2.39 -14.73
C SER A 122 8.29 2.99 -15.95
N ASN A 123 9.20 3.93 -15.71
CA ASN A 123 10.10 4.47 -16.75
C ASN A 123 11.36 3.63 -16.88
#